data_AF-A0A4Y2B979-F1
#
_entry.id   AF-A0A4Y2B979-F1
#
_cell.length_a   1.000
_cell.length_b   1.000
_cell.length_c   1.000
_cell.angle_alpha   90.00
_cell.angle_beta   90.00
_cell.angle_gamma   90.00
#
_symmetry.space_group_name_H-M   'P 1'
#
loop_
_entity.id
_entity.type
_entity.pdbx_description
1 polymer ?
#
loop_
_entity_poly.entity_id
_entity_poly.type
_entity_poly.pdbx_seq_one_letter_code
_entity_poly.pdbx_strand_id
1 'polypeptide(L)'
;MENIEKDDFQSITIQDVRTAVRETHRITIRELSEEFTISCGSIQSILTEDMCLRSVFAMFVPKLLSSADLKVDHFSAALDLLEYALMDEPPLPHHY
;
A
#
# COMPACT_ATOMS: atom_id res chain seq x y z
N MET A 1 -2.82 -48.84 -12.86
CA MET A 1 -2.42 -48.04 -11.68
C MET A 1 -2.31 -46.63 -12.19
N GLU A 2 -3.41 -45.89 -12.06
CA GLU A 2 -3.56 -44.56 -12.63
C GLU A 2 -2.73 -43.62 -11.76
N ASN A 3 -1.66 -43.08 -12.34
CA ASN A 3 -0.86 -42.04 -11.69
C ASN A 3 -1.70 -40.78 -11.70
N ILE A 4 -2.43 -40.55 -10.62
CA ILE A 4 -3.15 -39.30 -10.40
C ILE A 4 -2.09 -38.22 -10.40
N GLU A 5 -2.11 -37.39 -11.44
CA GLU A 5 -1.40 -36.13 -11.54
C GLU A 5 -1.48 -35.46 -10.17
N LYS A 6 -0.31 -35.27 -9.54
CA LYS A 6 -0.22 -34.51 -8.31
C LYS A 6 -0.66 -33.11 -8.66
N ASP A 7 -1.92 -32.86 -8.31
CA ASP A 7 -2.64 -31.60 -8.27
C ASP A 7 -1.75 -30.39 -8.55
N ASP A 8 -2.14 -29.67 -9.60
CA ASP A 8 -1.89 -28.24 -9.81
C ASP A 8 -2.53 -27.40 -8.68
N PHE A 9 -2.38 -27.80 -7.42
CA PHE A 9 -2.64 -26.93 -6.29
C PHE A 9 -1.62 -25.82 -6.38
N GLN A 10 -2.11 -24.67 -6.86
CA GLN A 10 -1.47 -23.38 -6.76
C GLN A 10 -0.90 -23.24 -5.34
N SER A 11 0.38 -23.58 -5.18
CA SER A 11 1.15 -23.29 -3.98
C SER A 11 1.38 -21.78 -4.04
N ILE A 12 0.33 -21.03 -3.72
CA ILE A 12 0.39 -19.59 -3.60
C ILE A 12 1.52 -19.26 -2.65
N THR A 13 2.53 -18.61 -3.22
CA THR A 13 3.74 -18.28 -2.50
C THR A 13 3.46 -16.98 -1.74
N ILE A 14 4.05 -16.80 -0.56
CA ILE A 14 3.96 -15.54 0.20
C ILE A 14 4.33 -14.32 -0.68
N GLN A 15 5.15 -14.52 -1.71
CA GLN A 15 5.51 -13.49 -2.69
C GLN A 15 4.34 -13.05 -3.59
N ASP A 16 3.42 -13.94 -3.91
CA ASP A 16 2.25 -13.62 -4.75
C ASP A 16 1.30 -12.72 -3.98
N VAL A 17 1.00 -13.08 -2.72
CA VAL A 17 0.23 -12.25 -1.78
C VAL A 17 0.90 -10.89 -1.58
N ARG A 18 2.24 -10.87 -1.45
CA ARG A 18 3.00 -9.62 -1.30
C ARG A 18 2.90 -8.72 -2.53
N THR A 19 2.85 -9.30 -3.71
CA THR A 19 2.74 -8.57 -4.99
C THR A 19 1.34 -7.97 -5.10
N ALA A 20 0.29 -8.76 -4.86
CA ALA A 20 -1.10 -8.29 -4.88
C ALA A 20 -1.36 -7.13 -3.89
N VAL A 21 -0.84 -7.24 -2.66
CA VAL A 21 -0.95 -6.18 -1.63
C VAL A 21 -0.21 -4.90 -2.04
N ARG A 22 0.92 -5.01 -2.76
CA ARG A 22 1.68 -3.85 -3.22
C ARG A 22 1.07 -3.18 -4.43
N GLU A 23 0.55 -3.95 -5.38
CA GLU A 23 -0.11 -3.42 -6.57
C GLU A 23 -1.43 -2.75 -6.20
N THR A 24 -2.17 -3.34 -5.27
CA THR A 24 -3.45 -2.83 -4.81
C THR A 24 -3.36 -2.42 -3.34
N HIS A 25 -2.95 -1.17 -3.10
CA HIS A 25 -2.87 -0.56 -1.76
C HIS A 25 -4.19 -0.53 -0.95
N ARG A 26 -5.31 -0.94 -1.55
CA ARG A 26 -6.65 -0.94 -0.95
C ARG A 26 -7.33 -2.31 -1.00
N ILE A 27 -6.57 -3.39 -1.08
CA ILE A 27 -7.14 -4.74 -1.08
C ILE A 27 -7.49 -5.19 0.34
N THR A 28 -8.67 -5.77 0.51
CA THR A 28 -9.15 -6.31 1.78
C THR A 28 -8.74 -7.77 1.97
N ILE A 29 -8.71 -8.25 3.22
CA ILE A 29 -8.43 -9.66 3.55
C ILE A 29 -9.41 -10.60 2.82
N ARG A 30 -10.66 -10.17 2.64
CA ARG A 30 -11.67 -10.97 1.96
C ARG A 30 -11.43 -11.06 0.46
N GLU A 31 -11.07 -9.95 -0.20
CA GLU A 31 -10.70 -9.98 -1.62
C GLU A 31 -9.47 -10.85 -1.86
N LEU A 32 -8.45 -10.76 -1.00
CA LEU A 32 -7.28 -11.65 -1.05
C LEU A 32 -7.67 -13.13 -0.84
N SER A 33 -8.59 -13.40 0.08
CA SER A 33 -9.08 -14.75 0.34
C SER A 33 -9.80 -15.35 -0.88
N GLU A 34 -10.62 -14.54 -1.55
CA GLU A 34 -11.35 -14.92 -2.76
C GLU A 34 -10.39 -15.10 -3.96
N GLU A 35 -9.39 -14.22 -4.13
CA GLU A 35 -8.39 -14.28 -5.20
C GLU A 35 -7.47 -15.51 -5.09
N PHE A 36 -6.98 -15.77 -3.89
CA PHE A 36 -6.02 -16.84 -3.62
C PHE A 36 -6.72 -18.16 -3.22
N THR A 37 -8.04 -18.18 -3.09
CA THR A 37 -8.81 -19.36 -2.60
C THR A 37 -8.27 -19.91 -1.26
N ILE A 38 -7.74 -19.02 -0.42
CA ILE A 38 -7.18 -19.33 0.89
C ILE A 38 -8.11 -18.79 1.97
N SER A 39 -8.19 -19.43 3.13
CA SER A 39 -9.02 -18.93 4.23
C SER A 39 -8.59 -17.53 4.69
N CYS A 40 -9.54 -16.68 5.09
CA CYS A 40 -9.25 -15.36 5.65
C CYS A 40 -8.26 -15.41 6.82
N GLY A 41 -8.34 -16.45 7.67
CA GLY A 41 -7.43 -16.62 8.80
C GLY A 41 -5.98 -16.88 8.36
N SER A 42 -5.79 -17.66 7.31
CA SER A 42 -4.47 -17.90 6.72
C SER A 42 -3.90 -16.64 6.05
N ILE A 43 -4.72 -15.89 5.30
CA ILE A 43 -4.31 -14.58 4.77
C ILE A 43 -3.94 -13.63 5.91
N GLN A 44 -4.70 -13.61 7.01
CA GLN A 44 -4.40 -12.78 8.16
C GLN A 44 -3.06 -13.18 8.83
N SER A 45 -2.76 -14.48 8.97
CA SER A 45 -1.44 -14.96 9.42
C SER A 45 -0.33 -14.46 8.51
N ILE A 46 -0.47 -14.64 7.19
CA ILE A 46 0.54 -14.20 6.20
C ILE A 46 0.79 -12.69 6.30
N LEU A 47 -0.28 -11.89 6.38
CA LEU A 47 -0.16 -10.45 6.50
C LEU A 47 0.53 -10.03 7.81
N THR A 48 0.18 -10.66 8.94
CA THR A 48 0.66 -10.22 10.26
C THR A 48 1.99 -10.83 10.69
N GLU A 49 2.24 -12.10 10.37
CA GLU A 49 3.41 -12.89 10.77
C GLU A 49 4.52 -12.82 9.72
N ASP A 50 4.23 -13.13 8.46
CA ASP A 50 5.24 -13.17 7.39
C ASP A 50 5.54 -11.78 6.83
N MET A 51 4.53 -10.93 6.69
CA MET A 51 4.66 -9.58 6.12
C MET A 51 4.76 -8.48 7.19
N CYS A 52 4.60 -8.81 8.47
CA CYS A 52 4.64 -7.87 9.60
C CYS A 52 3.66 -6.67 9.48
N LEU A 53 2.58 -6.81 8.71
CA LEU A 53 1.52 -5.81 8.54
C LEU A 53 0.54 -5.88 9.71
N ARG A 54 0.98 -5.43 10.89
CA ARG A 54 0.15 -5.36 12.11
C ARG A 54 -1.02 -4.38 12.02
N SER A 55 -0.99 -3.46 11.05
CA SER A 55 -2.08 -2.52 10.78
C SER A 55 -2.51 -2.68 9.33
N VAL A 56 -3.60 -3.40 9.11
CA VAL A 56 -4.27 -3.49 7.80
C VAL A 56 -5.33 -2.40 7.68
N PHE A 57 -5.06 -1.23 8.26
CA PHE A 57 -5.96 -0.09 8.22
C PHE A 57 -5.48 0.88 7.14
N ALA A 58 -6.38 1.25 6.23
CA ALA A 58 -6.18 2.42 5.40
C ALA A 58 -5.95 3.63 6.32
N MET A 59 -4.80 4.30 6.22
CA MET A 59 -4.62 5.58 6.89
C MET A 59 -5.62 6.57 6.31
N PHE A 60 -6.33 7.31 7.17
CA PHE A 60 -7.32 8.29 6.74
C PHE A 60 -6.58 9.46 6.07
N VAL A 61 -6.57 9.48 4.72
CA VAL A 61 -6.00 10.58 3.95
C VAL A 61 -7.11 11.61 3.71
N PRO A 62 -6.98 12.87 4.19
CA PRO A 62 -8.05 13.87 4.11
C PRO A 62 -8.60 14.12 2.70
N LYS A 63 -7.76 13.98 1.66
CA LYS A 63 -8.15 14.03 0.24
C LYS A 63 -7.27 13.13 -0.60
N LEU A 64 -7.87 12.36 -1.50
CA LEU A 64 -7.13 11.66 -2.55
C LEU A 64 -6.65 12.72 -3.55
N LEU A 65 -5.33 12.94 -3.65
CA LEU A 65 -4.73 13.88 -4.60
C LEU A 65 -4.78 13.24 -6.00
N SER A 66 -5.95 13.29 -6.63
CA SER A 66 -6.22 12.60 -7.89
C SER A 66 -5.75 13.37 -9.14
N SER A 67 -5.39 14.66 -8.99
CA SER A 67 -4.81 15.46 -10.08
C SER A 67 -3.30 15.54 -9.96
N ALA A 68 -2.62 15.47 -11.11
CA ALA A 68 -1.17 15.68 -11.19
C ALA A 68 -0.79 17.07 -10.63
N ASP A 69 -1.62 18.08 -10.90
CA ASP A 69 -1.39 19.46 -10.47
C ASP A 69 -1.34 19.61 -8.96
N LEU A 70 -2.29 19.02 -8.21
CA LEU A 70 -2.31 19.12 -6.74
C LEU A 70 -1.11 18.43 -6.09
N LYS A 71 -0.60 17.36 -6.72
CA LYS A 71 0.60 16.66 -6.26
C LYS A 71 1.87 17.47 -6.55
N VAL A 72 1.92 18.14 -7.70
CA VAL A 72 3.02 19.05 -8.06
C VAL A 72 3.04 20.26 -7.14
N ASP A 73 1.88 20.88 -6.89
CA ASP A 73 1.75 22.05 -6.02
C ASP A 73 2.17 21.71 -4.58
N HIS A 74 1.69 20.60 -4.04
CA HIS A 74 2.06 20.16 -2.69
C HIS A 74 3.56 19.83 -2.59
N PHE A 75 4.14 19.26 -3.65
CA PHE A 75 5.57 18.97 -3.69
C PHE A 75 6.42 20.24 -3.79
N SER A 76 6.02 21.19 -4.64
CA SER A 76 6.67 22.49 -4.79
C SER A 76 6.65 23.27 -3.47
N ALA A 77 5.49 23.40 -2.84
CA ALA A 77 5.37 24.11 -1.57
C ALA A 77 6.22 23.49 -0.45
N ALA A 78 6.35 22.15 -0.44
CA ALA A 78 7.20 21.46 0.51
C ALA A 78 8.70 21.68 0.23
N LEU A 79 9.11 21.73 -1.04
CA LEU A 79 10.48 22.05 -1.44
C LEU A 79 10.84 23.49 -1.11
N ASP A 80 9.94 24.42 -1.42
CA ASP A 80 10.12 25.84 -1.09
C ASP A 80 10.33 25.99 0.42
N LEU A 81 9.48 25.38 1.25
CA LEU A 81 9.63 25.41 2.71
C LEU A 81 10.94 24.77 3.20
N LEU A 82 11.39 23.68 2.55
CA LEU A 82 12.66 23.04 2.88
C LEU A 82 13.85 23.95 2.55
N GLU A 83 13.82 24.64 1.40
CA GLU A 83 14.85 25.60 1.01
C GLU A 83 14.88 26.78 1.98
N TYR A 84 13.74 27.34 2.37
CA TYR A 84 13.66 28.37 3.41
C TYR A 84 14.24 27.91 4.75
N ALA A 85 13.91 26.69 5.20
CA ALA A 85 14.44 26.13 6.45
C ALA A 85 15.96 25.93 6.41
N LEU A 86 16.54 25.72 5.23
CA LEU A 86 17.99 25.60 5.03
C LEU A 86 18.69 26.97 4.90
N MET A 87 17.96 28.01 4.49
CA MET A 87 18.46 29.37 4.30
C MET A 87 18.36 30.25 5.57
N ASP A 88 17.74 29.77 6.65
CA ASP A 88 17.48 30.49 7.93
C ASP A 88 16.76 31.84 7.75
N GLU A 89 16.05 32.02 6.63
CA GLU A 89 15.20 33.19 6.37
C GLU A 89 13.73 32.90 6.67
N PRO A 90 13.03 33.77 7.44
CA PRO A 90 11.62 33.59 7.74
C PRO A 90 10.76 33.78 6.47
N PRO A 91 9.72 32.95 6.26
CA PRO A 91 8.86 33.08 5.07
C PRO A 91 8.15 34.44 5.07
N LEU A 92 8.23 35.14 3.93
CA LEU A 92 7.53 36.42 3.76
C LEU A 92 6.01 36.21 3.88
N PRO A 93 5.29 37.11 4.56
CA PRO A 93 3.84 37.02 4.65
C PRO A 93 3.24 37.15 3.26
N HIS A 94 2.71 36.04 2.73
CA HIS A 94 1.84 36.09 1.56
C HIS A 94 0.58 36.86 1.97
N HIS A 95 0.44 38.08 1.44
CA HIS A 95 -0.82 38.81 1.49
C HIS A 95 -1.87 38.01 0.70
N TYR A 96 -2.80 37.43 1.45
CA TYR A 96 -4.08 36.94 0.91
C TYR A 96 -4.96 38.10 0.47
#